data_AF-A0AAD6D756-F1
#
_entry.id   AF-A0AAD6D756-F1
#
_cell.length_a   1.000
_cell.length_b   1.000
_cell.length_c   1.000
_cell.angle_alpha   90.00
_cell.angle_beta   90.00
_cell.angle_gamma   90.00
#
_symmetry.space_group_name_H-M   'P 1'
#
loop_
_entity.id
_entity.type
_entity.pdbx_description
1 polymer ?
#
loop_
_entity_poly.entity_id
_entity_poly.type
_entity_poly.pdbx_seq_one_letter_code
_entity_poly.pdbx_strand_id
1 'polypeptide(L)'
;MSRAGLWVKVIIGGIAISVGGPAFVEYIRPTDEELRKRYNPELQKRSAEQGERRAQEFDDYVTKLKQWSKSDKSIWYAAQEELDQKRAIIEAQRAKSKEEDRIQREEMRKEMLGEEKK
;
A
#
# COMPACT_ATOMS: atom_id res chain seq x y z
N MET A 1 -4.53 -31.42 -45.16
CA MET A 1 -4.75 -31.30 -43.69
C MET A 1 -6.23 -31.09 -43.44
N SER A 2 -6.84 -31.88 -42.55
CA SER A 2 -8.24 -31.65 -42.16
C SER A 2 -8.37 -30.35 -41.37
N ARG A 3 -9.53 -29.68 -41.46
CA ARG A 3 -9.79 -28.43 -40.72
C ARG A 3 -9.62 -28.64 -39.21
N ALA A 4 -9.99 -29.82 -38.70
CA ALA A 4 -9.75 -30.20 -37.31
C ALA A 4 -8.26 -30.25 -36.94
N GLY A 5 -7.41 -30.82 -37.80
CA GLY A 5 -5.96 -30.86 -37.57
C GLY A 5 -5.29 -29.48 -37.58
N LEU A 6 -5.83 -28.53 -38.35
CA LEU A 6 -5.37 -27.14 -38.33
C LEU A 6 -5.70 -26.47 -36.98
N TRP A 7 -6.95 -26.58 -36.51
CA TRP A 7 -7.37 -25.99 -35.25
C TRP A 7 -6.61 -26.54 -34.04
N VAL A 8 -6.34 -27.85 -34.02
CA VAL A 8 -5.51 -28.47 -32.96
C VAL A 8 -4.11 -27.84 -32.92
N LYS A 9 -3.46 -27.66 -34.07
CA LYS A 9 -2.13 -27.01 -34.13
C LYS A 9 -2.17 -25.56 -33.66
N VAL A 10 -3.22 -24.82 -34.04
CA VAL A 10 -3.41 -23.43 -33.62
C VAL A 10 -3.59 -23.34 -32.10
N ILE A 11 -4.40 -24.22 -31.50
CA ILE A 11 -4.60 -24.25 -30.05
C ILE A 11 -3.30 -24.59 -29.32
N ILE A 12 -2.57 -25.60 -29.79
CA ILE A 12 -1.27 -25.98 -29.19
C ILE A 12 -0.28 -24.82 -29.27
N GLY A 13 -0.17 -24.16 -30.43
CA GLY A 13 0.69 -23.00 -30.62
C GLY A 13 0.29 -21.82 -29.73
N GLY A 14 -1.02 -21.56 -29.63
CA GLY A 14 -1.57 -20.52 -28.75
C GLY A 14 -1.21 -20.76 -27.29
N ILE A 15 -1.43 -21.97 -26.78
CA ILE A 15 -1.07 -22.35 -25.40
C ILE A 15 0.44 -22.23 -25.17
N ALA A 16 1.24 -22.72 -26.12
CA ALA A 16 2.70 -22.66 -26.01
C ALA A 16 3.21 -21.22 -25.91
N ILE A 17 2.61 -20.26 -26.64
CA ILE A 17 2.99 -18.86 -26.54
C ILE A 17 2.45 -18.22 -25.25
N SER A 18 1.16 -18.44 -24.94
CA SER A 18 0.50 -17.83 -23.79
C SER A 18 1.06 -18.29 -22.44
N VAL A 19 1.48 -19.55 -22.33
CA VAL A 19 2.06 -20.12 -21.10
C VAL A 19 3.58 -20.15 -21.17
N GLY A 20 4.14 -20.57 -22.30
CA GLY A 20 5.58 -20.70 -22.46
C GLY A 20 6.31 -19.35 -22.45
N GLY A 21 5.69 -18.28 -22.95
CA GLY A 21 6.24 -16.92 -22.85
C GLY A 21 6.47 -16.50 -21.39
N PRO A 22 5.41 -16.42 -20.56
CA PRO A 22 5.55 -16.10 -19.13
C PRO A 22 6.48 -17.07 -18.38
N ALA A 23 6.35 -18.38 -18.60
CA ALA A 23 7.19 -19.37 -17.92
C ALA A 23 8.68 -19.21 -18.29
N PHE A 24 9.00 -18.91 -19.55
CA PHE A 24 10.37 -18.66 -19.97
C PHE A 24 10.93 -17.38 -19.35
N VAL A 25 10.12 -16.32 -19.25
CA VAL A 25 10.52 -15.08 -18.58
C VAL A 25 10.80 -15.33 -17.10
N GLU A 26 9.94 -16.06 -16.41
CA GLU A 26 10.15 -16.42 -15.00
C GLU A 26 11.41 -17.27 -14.82
N TYR A 27 11.69 -18.19 -15.75
CA TYR A 27 12.88 -19.04 -15.71
C TYR A 27 14.19 -18.27 -15.84
N ILE A 28 14.25 -17.25 -16.72
CA ILE A 28 15.48 -16.46 -16.92
C ILE A 28 15.61 -15.28 -15.96
N ARG A 29 14.51 -14.88 -15.30
CA ARG A 29 14.49 -13.72 -14.41
C ARG A 29 15.36 -14.04 -13.18
N PRO A 30 16.38 -13.20 -12.88
CA PRO A 30 17.16 -13.34 -11.65
C PRO A 30 16.26 -13.23 -10.41
N THR A 31 16.59 -13.98 -9.37
CA THR A 31 15.86 -13.91 -8.10
C THR A 31 16.06 -12.56 -7.41
N ASP A 32 15.14 -12.17 -6.52
CA ASP A 32 15.24 -10.91 -5.80
C ASP A 32 16.52 -10.80 -4.96
N GLU A 33 17.04 -11.93 -4.47
CA GLU A 33 18.32 -11.97 -3.76
C GLU A 33 19.51 -11.70 -4.68
N GLU A 34 19.51 -12.27 -5.89
CA GLU A 34 20.55 -12.01 -6.89
C GLU A 34 20.52 -10.56 -7.38
N LEU A 35 19.32 -9.99 -7.54
CA LEU A 35 19.15 -8.57 -7.84
C LEU A 35 19.70 -7.70 -6.71
N ARG A 36 19.38 -8.03 -5.45
CA ARG A 36 19.84 -7.28 -4.27
C ARG A 36 21.35 -7.33 -4.10
N LYS A 37 21.99 -8.46 -4.39
CA LYS A 37 23.47 -8.60 -4.38
C LYS A 37 24.16 -7.69 -5.40
N ARG A 38 23.49 -7.38 -6.53
CA ARG A 38 24.03 -6.48 -7.56
C ARG A 38 23.79 -4.99 -7.27
N TYR A 39 23.05 -4.66 -6.21
CA TYR A 39 22.83 -3.26 -5.83
C TYR A 39 24.09 -2.62 -5.24
N ASN A 40 24.22 -1.31 -5.42
CA ASN A 40 25.21 -0.49 -4.73
C ASN A 40 24.95 -0.57 -3.19
N PRO A 41 25.98 -0.62 -2.32
CA PRO A 41 25.84 -0.71 -0.86
C PRO A 41 24.77 0.20 -0.23
N GLU A 42 24.63 1.45 -0.69
CA GLU A 42 23.59 2.37 -0.22
C GLU A 42 22.16 1.86 -0.48
N LEU A 43 21.92 1.27 -1.65
CA LEU A 43 20.63 0.70 -2.02
C LEU A 43 20.36 -0.62 -1.29
N GLN A 44 21.40 -1.40 -1.00
CA GLN A 44 21.26 -2.62 -0.17
C GLN A 44 20.79 -2.25 1.23
N LYS A 45 21.38 -1.21 1.84
CA LYS A 45 20.99 -0.70 3.16
C LYS A 45 19.54 -0.20 3.17
N ARG A 46 19.16 0.65 2.21
CA ARG A 46 17.77 1.12 2.08
C ARG A 46 16.77 0.00 1.80
N SER A 47 17.17 -1.03 1.05
CA SER A 47 16.32 -2.18 0.80
C SER A 47 16.12 -3.04 2.03
N ALA A 48 17.18 -3.22 2.84
CA ALA A 48 17.08 -3.92 4.12
C ALA A 48 16.22 -3.15 5.13
N GLU A 49 16.36 -1.82 5.21
CA GLU A 49 15.64 -1.00 6.18
C GLU A 49 14.17 -0.74 5.81
N GLN A 50 13.88 -0.56 4.51
CA GLN A 50 12.55 -0.12 4.04
C GLN A 50 11.81 -1.17 3.21
N GLY A 51 12.42 -2.34 2.98
CA GLY A 51 11.87 -3.38 2.11
C GLY A 51 10.52 -3.88 2.60
N GLU A 52 10.44 -4.31 3.87
CA GLU A 52 9.19 -4.78 4.46
C GLU A 52 8.11 -3.69 4.47
N ARG A 53 8.47 -2.47 4.86
CA ARG A 53 7.53 -1.35 4.86
C ARG A 53 6.97 -1.09 3.45
N ARG A 54 7.82 -1.09 2.42
CA ARG A 54 7.38 -0.92 1.03
C ARG A 54 6.51 -2.07 0.52
N ALA A 55 6.80 -3.31 0.93
CA ALA A 55 5.96 -4.46 0.59
C ALA A 55 4.56 -4.33 1.21
N GLN A 56 4.48 -3.96 2.49
CA GLN A 56 3.22 -3.71 3.18
C GLN A 56 2.45 -2.53 2.55
N GLU A 57 3.13 -1.41 2.29
CA GLU A 57 2.53 -0.25 1.61
C GLU A 57 1.97 -0.62 0.23
N PHE A 58 2.65 -1.51 -0.49
CA PHE A 58 2.18 -2.01 -1.78
C PHE A 58 0.93 -2.89 -1.65
N ASP A 59 0.94 -3.85 -0.72
CA ASP A 59 -0.23 -4.71 -0.48
C ASP A 59 -1.45 -3.92 -0.01
N ASP A 60 -1.25 -2.93 0.86
CA ASP A 60 -2.28 -1.99 1.31
C ASP A 60 -2.83 -1.18 0.14
N TYR A 61 -1.95 -0.68 -0.73
CA TYR A 61 -2.34 0.07 -1.92
C TYR A 61 -3.16 -0.80 -2.89
N VAL A 62 -2.72 -2.02 -3.18
CA VAL A 62 -3.46 -2.96 -4.04
C VAL A 62 -4.82 -3.30 -3.44
N THR A 63 -4.89 -3.44 -2.11
CA THR A 63 -6.16 -3.67 -1.41
C THR A 63 -7.12 -2.50 -1.57
N LYS A 64 -6.65 -1.26 -1.41
CA LYS A 64 -7.46 -0.05 -1.68
C LYS A 64 -7.84 0.07 -3.15
N LEU A 65 -6.94 -0.25 -4.07
CA LEU A 65 -7.22 -0.24 -5.50
C LEU A 65 -8.36 -1.20 -5.86
N LYS A 66 -8.36 -2.41 -5.27
CA LYS A 66 -9.46 -3.38 -5.39
C LYS A 66 -10.76 -2.84 -4.81
N GLN A 67 -10.72 -2.04 -3.75
CA GLN A 67 -11.91 -1.41 -3.18
C GLN A 67 -12.43 -0.27 -4.07
N TRP A 68 -11.56 0.62 -4.54
CA TRP A 68 -11.92 1.72 -5.44
C TRP A 68 -12.45 1.21 -6.78
N SER A 69 -11.91 0.11 -7.31
CA SER A 69 -12.39 -0.52 -8.54
C SER A 69 -13.81 -1.08 -8.44
N LYS A 70 -14.36 -1.27 -7.24
CA LYS A 70 -15.76 -1.69 -7.04
C LYS A 70 -16.74 -0.51 -7.10
N SER A 71 -16.24 0.72 -7.07
CA SER A 71 -17.04 1.92 -7.16
C SER A 71 -17.24 2.31 -8.63
N ASP A 72 -18.41 2.83 -8.97
CA ASP A 72 -18.67 3.42 -10.30
C ASP A 72 -17.96 4.77 -10.49
N LYS A 73 -17.34 5.31 -9.44
CA LYS A 73 -16.51 6.52 -9.50
C LYS A 73 -15.14 6.18 -10.09
N SER A 74 -14.51 7.15 -10.76
CA SER A 74 -13.11 6.98 -11.20
C SER A 74 -12.21 6.74 -9.98
N ILE A 75 -11.17 5.90 -10.17
CA ILE A 75 -10.21 5.56 -9.12
C ILE A 75 -9.57 6.82 -8.51
N TRP A 76 -9.33 7.84 -9.33
CA TRP A 76 -8.78 9.12 -8.88
C TRP A 76 -9.70 9.85 -7.90
N TYR A 77 -11.00 9.89 -8.19
CA TYR A 77 -11.97 10.53 -7.29
C TYR A 77 -12.14 9.73 -5.99
N ALA A 78 -12.20 8.40 -6.08
CA ALA A 78 -12.31 7.54 -4.90
C ALA A 78 -11.08 7.67 -3.97
N ALA A 79 -9.88 7.73 -4.56
CA ALA A 79 -8.64 7.92 -3.79
C ALA A 79 -8.59 9.30 -3.13
N GLN A 80 -9.02 10.35 -3.83
CA GLN A 80 -9.04 11.70 -3.28
C GLN A 80 -10.05 11.86 -2.13
N GLU A 81 -11.24 11.27 -2.26
CA GLU A 81 -12.26 11.26 -1.21
C GLU A 81 -11.74 10.58 0.07
N GLU A 82 -11.03 9.45 -0.06
CA GLU A 82 -10.42 8.77 1.10
C GLU A 82 -9.31 9.63 1.75
N LEU A 83 -8.50 10.34 0.95
CA LEU A 83 -7.48 11.25 1.46
C LEU A 83 -8.09 12.43 2.22
N ASP A 84 -9.16 13.01 1.70
CA ASP A 84 -9.85 14.13 2.32
C ASP A 84 -10.55 13.69 3.62
N GLN A 85 -11.17 12.50 3.63
CA GLN A 85 -11.71 11.90 4.85
C GLN A 85 -10.63 11.66 5.91
N LYS A 86 -9.47 11.11 5.52
CA LYS A 86 -8.34 10.90 6.44
C LYS A 86 -7.82 12.20 7.03
N ARG A 87 -7.71 13.25 6.21
CA ARG A 87 -7.30 14.58 6.67
C ARG A 87 -8.30 15.15 7.68
N ALA A 88 -9.59 15.06 7.39
CA ALA A 88 -10.65 15.53 8.29
C ALA A 88 -10.64 14.77 9.63
N ILE A 89 -10.43 13.46 9.62
CA ILE A 89 -10.31 12.65 10.86
C ILE A 89 -9.10 13.08 11.69
N ILE A 90 -7.93 13.24 11.04
CA ILE A 90 -6.70 13.67 11.73
C ILE A 90 -6.86 15.07 12.33
N GLU A 91 -7.48 15.98 11.59
CA GLU A 91 -7.75 17.34 12.07
C GLU A 91 -8.73 17.34 13.24
N ALA A 92 -9.82 16.59 13.15
CA ALA A 92 -10.78 16.43 14.23
C ALA A 92 -10.13 15.81 15.48
N GLN A 93 -9.24 14.82 15.32
CA GLN A 93 -8.52 14.21 16.43
C GLN A 93 -7.54 15.19 17.09
N ARG A 94 -6.82 16.00 16.29
CA ARG A 94 -5.94 17.06 16.81
C ARG A 94 -6.72 18.16 17.52
N ALA A 95 -7.93 18.50 17.06
CA ALA A 95 -8.78 19.47 17.73
C ALA A 95 -9.26 18.95 19.09
N LYS A 96 -9.69 17.68 19.16
CA LYS A 96 -10.08 17.03 20.42
C LYS A 96 -8.93 16.97 21.42
N SER A 97 -7.74 16.53 21.00
CA SER A 97 -6.59 16.43 21.91
C SER A 97 -6.19 17.79 22.49
N LYS A 98 -6.27 18.87 21.70
CA LYS A 98 -6.03 20.24 22.18
C LYS A 98 -7.05 20.70 23.22
N GLU A 99 -8.31 20.33 23.05
CA GLU A 99 -9.35 20.67 24.02
C GLU A 99 -9.16 19.89 25.32
N GLU A 100 -8.85 18.59 25.23
CA GLU A 100 -8.53 17.74 26.38
C GLU A 100 -7.30 18.27 27.14
N ASP A 101 -6.22 18.64 26.45
CA ASP A 101 -5.04 19.24 27.04
C ASP A 101 -5.36 20.56 27.77
N ARG A 102 -6.30 21.34 27.22
CA ARG A 102 -6.71 22.63 27.80
C ARG A 102 -7.53 22.43 29.07
N ILE A 103 -8.46 21.49 29.06
CA ILE A 103 -9.27 21.10 30.23
C ILE A 103 -8.36 20.57 31.34
N GLN A 104 -7.41 19.68 31.02
CA GLN A 104 -6.45 19.15 32.00
C GLN A 104 -5.60 20.24 32.65
N ARG A 105 -5.16 21.24 31.88
CA ARG A 105 -4.41 22.40 32.43
C ARG A 105 -5.25 23.25 33.36
N GLU A 106 -6.54 23.43 33.06
CA GLU A 106 -7.45 24.19 33.90
C GLU A 106 -7.79 23.46 35.20
N GLU A 107 -7.93 22.13 35.18
CA GLU A 107 -8.11 21.30 36.37
C GLU A 107 -6.87 21.33 37.27
N MET A 108 -5.66 21.10 36.73
CA MET A 108 -4.41 21.25 37.48
C MET A 108 -4.27 22.64 38.12
N ARG A 109 -4.68 23.70 37.41
CA ARG A 109 -4.62 25.07 37.94
C ARG A 109 -5.58 25.27 39.12
N LYS A 110 -6.76 24.65 39.09
CA LYS A 110 -7.75 24.73 40.18
C LYS A 110 -7.30 23.93 41.41
N GLU A 111 -6.66 22.78 41.22
CA GLU A 111 -6.11 21.98 42.32
C GLU A 111 -4.96 22.71 43.04
N MET A 112 -4.01 23.29 42.28
CA MET A 112 -2.89 24.06 42.84
C MET A 112 -3.33 25.30 43.63
N LEU A 113 -4.36 26.01 43.16
CA LEU A 113 -4.93 27.18 43.86
C LEU A 113 -5.88 26.79 45.01
N GLY A 114 -6.37 25.55 45.02
CA GLY A 114 -7.22 25.01 46.08
C GLY A 114 -6.42 24.54 47.29
N GLU A 115 -5.20 24.03 47.09
CA GLU A 115 -4.30 23.64 48.18
C GLU A 115 -3.71 24.85 48.94
N GLU A 116 -3.54 26.01 48.29
CA GLU A 116 -3.05 27.23 48.98
C GLU A 116 -4.09 27.89 49.92
N LYS A 117 -5.36 27.45 49.91
CA LYS A 117 -6.45 28.04 50.71
C LYS A 117 -6.88 27.21 51.92
N LYS A 118 -6.08 26.21 52.34
CA LYS A 118 -6.37 25.39 53.51
C LYS A 118 -5.22 25.42 54.50
#